data_AF-A0A3Q7MBV6-F1
#
_entry.id   AF-A0A3Q7MBV6-F1
#
_cell.length_a   1.000
_cell.length_b   1.000
_cell.length_c   1.000
_cell.angle_alpha   90.00
_cell.angle_beta   90.00
_cell.angle_gamma   90.00
#
_symmetry.space_group_name_H-M   'P 1'
#
loop_
_entity.id
_entity.type
_entity.pdbx_description
1 polymer ?
#
loop_
_entity_poly.entity_id
_entity_poly.type
_entity_poly.pdbx_seq_one_letter_code
_entity_poly.pdbx_strand_id
1 'polypeptide(L)'
;MAEDGPKQPQLSMPLVLDQDLTKQMRLRLESLKKRGEKRQDGEKLLWPAEAVYRLDFVRQQKLQFERWDVVLDKPGKVTITGTSQNWTPDLTNLMTRQLLDPAAIFWRREDSDTMDWNEADALEFGERLSDLAKIRKVMYFLITFGEGLEPADLKASVVFNQL
;
A
#
# COMPACT_ATOMS: atom_id res chain seq x y z
N MET A 1 -9.39 0.37 -35.57
CA MET A 1 -9.73 -0.80 -34.73
C MET A 1 -8.40 -1.36 -34.28
N ALA A 2 -7.97 -1.08 -33.05
CA ALA A 2 -6.71 -1.61 -32.54
C ALA A 2 -6.92 -3.09 -32.21
N GLU A 3 -6.07 -3.95 -32.75
CA GLU A 3 -6.10 -5.39 -32.51
C GLU A 3 -5.81 -5.66 -31.04
N ASP A 4 -6.76 -6.32 -30.37
CA ASP A 4 -6.63 -6.85 -29.02
C ASP A 4 -5.64 -8.02 -29.12
N GLY A 5 -4.36 -7.74 -28.86
CA GLY A 5 -3.28 -8.73 -28.85
C GLY A 5 -3.60 -9.89 -27.89
N PRO A 6 -2.87 -11.02 -27.98
CA PRO A 6 -3.15 -12.17 -27.12
C PRO A 6 -3.07 -11.73 -25.65
N LYS A 7 -4.21 -11.83 -24.93
CA LYS A 7 -4.33 -11.46 -23.52
C LYS A 7 -3.31 -12.27 -22.71
N GLN A 8 -2.23 -11.60 -22.29
CA GLN A 8 -1.26 -12.20 -21.37
C GLN A 8 -2.00 -12.59 -20.09
N PRO A 9 -1.67 -13.75 -19.47
CA PRO A 9 -2.35 -14.16 -18.26
C PRO A 9 -2.11 -13.14 -17.15
N GLN A 10 -3.18 -12.61 -16.56
CA GLN A 10 -3.11 -11.59 -15.51
C GLN A 10 -3.18 -12.23 -14.11
N LEU A 11 -2.41 -11.67 -13.18
CA LEU A 11 -2.44 -11.98 -11.76
C LEU A 11 -2.89 -10.73 -11.00
N SER A 12 -4.05 -10.80 -10.37
CA SER A 12 -4.45 -9.82 -9.36
C SER A 12 -3.97 -10.30 -7.99
N MET A 13 -3.25 -9.42 -7.28
CA MET A 13 -2.74 -9.67 -5.93
C MET A 13 -3.34 -8.64 -4.98
N PRO A 14 -4.20 -9.02 -4.02
CA PRO A 14 -4.88 -8.09 -3.15
C PRO A 14 -3.95 -7.52 -2.08
N LEU A 15 -4.15 -6.25 -1.74
CA LEU A 15 -3.62 -5.66 -0.51
C LEU A 15 -4.57 -6.04 0.62
N VAL A 16 -4.09 -6.83 1.56
CA VAL A 16 -4.87 -7.33 2.70
C VAL A 16 -4.52 -6.52 3.95
N LEU A 17 -5.54 -6.07 4.69
CA LEU A 17 -5.35 -5.37 5.96
C LEU A 17 -4.64 -6.28 6.96
N ASP A 18 -3.48 -5.85 7.46
CA ASP A 18 -2.75 -6.52 8.52
C ASP A 18 -3.19 -5.95 9.88
N GLN A 19 -4.23 -6.55 10.46
CA GLN A 19 -4.86 -6.07 11.70
C GLN A 19 -3.91 -6.16 12.89
N ASP A 20 -3.14 -7.24 13.00
CA ASP A 20 -2.23 -7.48 14.12
C ASP A 20 -1.06 -6.51 14.09
N LEU A 21 -0.44 -6.31 12.93
CA LEU A 21 0.65 -5.35 12.79
C LEU A 21 0.16 -3.90 12.95
N THR A 22 -1.01 -3.56 12.42
CA THR A 22 -1.66 -2.26 12.64
C THR A 22 -1.86 -2.01 14.14
N LYS A 23 -2.40 -3.01 14.86
CA LYS A 23 -2.62 -2.92 16.31
C LYS A 23 -1.31 -2.79 17.09
N GLN A 24 -0.29 -3.57 16.72
CA GLN A 24 1.04 -3.49 17.33
C GLN A 24 1.64 -2.09 17.19
N MET A 25 1.59 -1.50 16.00
CA MET A 25 2.11 -0.16 15.75
C MET A 25 1.31 0.94 16.48
N ARG A 26 -0.02 0.78 16.64
CA ARG A 26 -0.83 1.69 17.48
C ARG A 26 -0.47 1.57 18.96
N LEU A 27 -0.30 0.35 19.45
CA LEU A 27 0.09 0.10 20.84
C LEU A 27 1.48 0.70 21.17
N ARG A 28 2.40 0.75 20.20
CA ARG A 28 3.69 1.41 20.34
C ARG A 28 3.53 2.90 20.69
N LEU A 29 2.67 3.62 19.97
CA LEU A 29 2.37 5.03 20.26
C LEU A 29 1.76 5.21 21.66
N GLU A 30 0.79 4.37 22.01
CA GLU A 30 0.16 4.42 23.34
C GLU A 30 1.15 4.12 24.47
N SER A 31 2.04 3.15 24.26
CA SER A 31 3.05 2.77 25.24
C SER A 31 4.05 3.89 25.50
N LEU A 32 4.51 4.57 24.45
CA LEU A 32 5.36 5.76 24.57
C LEU A 32 4.67 6.86 25.38
N LYS A 33 3.41 7.15 25.08
CA LYS A 33 2.61 8.13 25.82
C LYS A 33 2.45 7.77 27.30
N LYS A 34 2.10 6.51 27.60
CA LYS A 34 1.90 6.02 28.98
C LYS A 34 3.18 6.07 29.80
N ARG A 35 4.34 5.84 29.19
CA ARG A 35 5.64 5.82 29.86
C ARG A 35 6.33 7.18 29.87
N GLY A 36 5.81 8.18 29.15
CA GLY A 36 6.49 9.47 28.97
C GLY A 36 7.79 9.35 28.16
N GLU A 37 7.94 8.28 27.38
CA GLU A 37 9.12 8.01 26.56
C GLU A 37 9.03 8.72 25.21
N LYS A 38 10.18 9.09 24.66
CA LYS A 38 10.27 9.58 23.28
C LYS A 38 10.40 8.39 22.33
N ARG A 39 9.83 8.54 21.13
CA ARG A 39 10.11 7.63 20.01
C ARG A 39 11.60 7.61 19.68
N GLN A 40 12.05 6.54 19.05
CA GLN A 40 13.39 6.49 18.47
C GLN A 40 13.54 7.57 17.39
N ASP A 41 14.75 8.07 17.22
CA ASP A 41 15.00 9.10 16.22
C ASP A 41 14.70 8.56 14.81
N GLY A 42 13.89 9.29 14.05
CA GLY A 42 13.41 8.86 12.74
C GLY A 42 12.34 7.76 12.73
N GLU A 43 11.82 7.32 13.89
CA GLU A 43 10.74 6.31 13.99
C GLU A 43 9.41 6.83 13.40
N LYS A 44 8.81 6.04 12.50
CA LYS A 44 7.48 6.25 11.96
C LYS A 44 6.45 5.63 12.90
N LEU A 45 5.75 6.48 13.63
CA LEU A 45 4.57 6.08 14.41
C LEU A 45 3.34 6.08 13.50
N LEU A 46 2.47 5.09 13.68
CA LEU A 46 1.23 4.97 12.93
C LEU A 46 0.21 5.99 13.42
N TRP A 47 -0.34 6.78 12.50
CA TRP A 47 -1.42 7.71 12.78
C TRP A 47 -2.77 6.99 12.86
N PRO A 48 -3.79 7.58 13.51
CA PRO A 48 -5.11 6.95 13.63
C PRO A 48 -5.76 6.64 12.27
N ALA A 49 -5.55 7.54 11.30
CA ALA A 49 -6.05 7.41 9.93
C ALA A 49 -5.16 6.52 9.04
N GLU A 50 -4.14 5.87 9.59
CA GLU A 50 -3.29 4.94 8.84
C GLU A 50 -3.57 3.50 9.28
N ALA A 51 -3.43 2.58 8.32
CA ALA A 51 -3.41 1.15 8.57
C ALA A 51 -2.33 0.46 7.73
N VAL A 52 -1.85 -0.66 8.24
CA VAL A 52 -0.83 -1.48 7.56
C VAL A 52 -1.53 -2.49 6.67
N TYR A 53 -1.10 -2.56 5.42
CA TYR A 53 -1.54 -3.54 4.45
C TYR A 53 -0.39 -4.42 4.02
N ARG A 54 -0.71 -5.66 3.68
CA ARG A 54 0.22 -6.69 3.26
C ARG A 54 -0.13 -7.14 1.84
N LEU A 55 0.89 -7.28 1.01
CA LEU A 55 0.81 -7.90 -0.30
C LEU A 55 1.70 -9.15 -0.31
N ASP A 56 1.10 -10.29 -0.64
CA ASP A 56 1.83 -11.54 -0.84
C ASP A 56 2.04 -11.77 -2.35
N PHE A 57 3.29 -11.70 -2.78
CA PHE A 57 3.69 -12.02 -4.15
C PHE A 57 3.59 -13.53 -4.40
N VAL A 58 2.45 -13.96 -4.94
CA VAL A 58 2.21 -15.37 -5.33
C VAL A 58 3.20 -15.86 -6.40
N ARG A 59 3.77 -14.93 -7.18
CA ARG A 59 4.89 -15.14 -8.11
C ARG A 59 5.87 -13.98 -7.90
N GLN A 60 7.18 -14.25 -7.91
CA GLN A 60 8.21 -13.22 -7.68
C GLN A 60 9.02 -12.85 -8.93
N GLN A 61 8.85 -13.62 -10.01
CA GLN A 61 9.58 -13.47 -11.26
C GLN A 61 8.60 -13.34 -12.40
N LYS A 62 9.03 -12.68 -13.50
CA LYS A 62 8.22 -12.51 -14.70
C LYS A 62 6.86 -11.88 -14.41
N LEU A 63 6.90 -10.83 -13.60
CA LEU A 63 5.78 -9.93 -13.36
C LEU A 63 6.06 -8.64 -14.12
N GLN A 64 5.07 -8.17 -14.86
CA GLN A 64 5.04 -6.81 -15.41
C GLN A 64 3.85 -6.11 -14.79
N PHE A 65 4.08 -4.99 -14.11
CA PHE A 65 2.99 -4.17 -13.58
C PHE A 65 2.07 -3.74 -14.73
N GLU A 66 0.77 -3.93 -14.55
CA GLU A 66 -0.25 -3.52 -15.52
C GLU A 66 -1.03 -2.32 -14.98
N ARG A 67 -1.63 -2.46 -13.79
CA ARG A 67 -2.40 -1.39 -13.15
C ARG A 67 -2.61 -1.62 -11.66
N TRP A 68 -2.94 -0.54 -10.98
CA TRP A 68 -3.64 -0.59 -9.71
C TRP A 68 -5.12 -0.84 -9.96
N ASP A 69 -5.73 -1.69 -9.14
CA ASP A 69 -7.17 -1.92 -9.11
C ASP A 69 -7.65 -1.53 -7.71
N VAL A 70 -7.98 -0.24 -7.57
CA VAL A 70 -8.33 0.42 -6.32
C VAL A 70 -9.72 1.01 -6.44
N VAL A 71 -10.60 0.63 -5.51
CA VAL A 71 -11.99 1.07 -5.46
C VAL A 71 -12.31 1.56 -4.06
N LEU A 72 -12.99 2.70 -4.00
CA LEU A 72 -13.56 3.26 -2.77
C LEU A 72 -15.08 3.18 -2.81
N ASP A 73 -15.67 2.54 -1.80
CA ASP A 73 -17.13 2.36 -1.70
C ASP A 73 -17.83 3.69 -1.38
N LYS A 74 -17.10 4.68 -0.84
CA LYS A 74 -17.58 6.04 -0.55
C LYS A 74 -16.63 7.10 -1.13
N PRO A 75 -17.12 8.34 -1.35
CA PRO A 75 -16.26 9.46 -1.68
C PRO A 75 -15.15 9.68 -0.65
N GLY A 76 -13.97 10.08 -1.12
CA GLY A 76 -12.82 10.36 -0.28
C GLY A 76 -11.51 10.07 -1.00
N LYS A 77 -10.42 10.06 -0.23
CA LYS A 77 -9.06 9.89 -0.76
C LYS A 77 -8.29 8.88 0.08
N VAL A 78 -7.50 8.04 -0.58
CA VAL A 78 -6.51 7.17 0.06
C VAL A 78 -5.13 7.39 -0.53
N THR A 79 -4.10 7.30 0.31
CA THR A 79 -2.69 7.33 -0.10
C THR A 79 -2.06 5.99 0.25
N ILE A 80 -1.56 5.28 -0.75
CA ILE A 80 -0.86 4.00 -0.64
C ILE A 80 0.65 4.26 -0.72
N THR A 81 1.34 4.03 0.38
CA THR A 81 2.79 4.20 0.50
C THR A 81 3.45 2.85 0.74
N GLY A 82 4.34 2.43 -0.16
CA GLY A 82 5.13 1.22 0.03
C GLY A 82 6.16 1.38 1.15
N THR A 83 6.55 0.25 1.74
CA THR A 83 7.69 0.21 2.66
C THR A 83 8.86 -0.54 2.03
N SER A 84 10.08 -0.20 2.46
CA SER A 84 11.30 -0.87 2.01
C SER A 84 11.23 -2.36 2.33
N GLN A 85 11.57 -3.21 1.36
CA GLN A 85 11.66 -4.67 1.53
C GLN A 85 12.71 -5.12 2.56
N ASN A 86 13.56 -4.19 3.04
CA ASN A 86 14.51 -4.45 4.12
C ASN A 86 13.87 -4.30 5.52
N TRP A 87 12.71 -3.65 5.63
CA TRP A 87 11.98 -3.58 6.88
C TRP A 87 11.35 -4.94 7.19
N THR A 88 11.61 -5.44 8.40
CA THR A 88 11.00 -6.68 8.90
C THR A 88 10.23 -6.31 10.18
N PRO A 89 8.89 -6.27 10.15
CA PRO A 89 8.09 -5.77 11.27
C PRO A 89 8.33 -6.47 12.61
N ASP A 90 8.72 -7.74 12.59
CA ASP A 90 9.03 -8.53 13.79
C ASP A 90 10.36 -8.13 14.45
N LEU A 91 11.26 -7.45 13.72
CA LEU A 91 12.61 -7.18 14.17
C LEU A 91 12.83 -5.71 14.57
N THR A 92 12.19 -4.77 13.87
CA THR A 92 12.44 -3.33 14.08
C THR A 92 11.18 -2.50 13.92
N ASN A 93 11.09 -1.38 14.66
CA ASN A 93 10.11 -0.33 14.36
C ASN A 93 10.33 0.22 12.95
N LEU A 94 9.26 0.68 12.32
CA LEU A 94 9.33 1.32 11.01
C LEU A 94 10.03 2.68 11.14
N MET A 95 10.92 3.00 10.21
CA MET A 95 11.59 4.30 10.12
C MET A 95 11.00 5.12 8.97
N THR A 96 10.91 6.44 9.11
CA THR A 96 10.36 7.33 8.07
C THR A 96 11.09 7.17 6.73
N ARG A 97 12.42 6.99 6.76
CA ARG A 97 13.25 6.75 5.56
C ARG A 97 12.98 5.42 4.84
N GLN A 98 12.22 4.51 5.45
CA GLN A 98 11.82 3.24 4.84
C GLN A 98 10.49 3.36 4.09
N LEU A 99 9.81 4.51 4.15
CA LEU A 99 8.67 4.81 3.29
C LEU A 99 9.19 5.09 1.88
N LEU A 100 8.61 4.42 0.89
CA LEU A 100 8.98 4.57 -0.50
C LEU A 100 8.28 5.81 -1.10
N ASP A 101 9.00 6.50 -1.96
CA ASP A 101 8.53 7.64 -2.75
C ASP A 101 8.77 7.33 -4.23
N PRO A 102 7.81 7.55 -5.14
CA PRO A 102 6.52 8.21 -4.90
C PRO A 102 5.46 7.29 -4.26
N ALA A 103 4.41 7.90 -3.70
CA ALA A 103 3.22 7.22 -3.21
C ALA A 103 2.06 7.30 -4.23
N ALA A 104 1.24 6.25 -4.31
CA ALA A 104 0.05 6.26 -5.15
C ALA A 104 -1.15 6.83 -4.37
N ILE A 105 -1.85 7.80 -4.94
CA ILE A 105 -2.97 8.51 -4.35
C ILE A 105 -4.20 8.28 -5.23
N PHE A 106 -5.27 7.78 -4.63
CA PHE A 106 -6.53 7.49 -5.30
C PHE A 106 -7.65 8.28 -4.61
N TRP A 107 -8.57 8.83 -5.39
CA TRP A 107 -9.73 9.52 -4.84
C TRP A 107 -10.99 9.29 -5.66
N ARG A 108 -12.12 9.36 -4.96
CA ARG A 108 -13.47 9.37 -5.53
C ARG A 108 -14.16 10.63 -5.05
N ARG A 109 -14.71 11.41 -5.98
CA ARG A 109 -15.43 12.65 -5.67
C ARG A 109 -16.87 12.34 -5.27
N GLU A 110 -17.53 13.26 -4.57
CA GLU A 110 -18.93 13.07 -4.15
C GLU A 110 -19.91 13.04 -5.33
N ASP A 111 -19.57 13.74 -6.40
CA ASP A 111 -20.36 13.91 -7.62
C ASP A 111 -20.02 12.91 -8.73
N SER A 112 -19.10 11.98 -8.48
CA SER A 112 -18.66 11.01 -9.47
C SER A 112 -18.46 9.61 -8.90
N ASP A 113 -18.91 8.62 -9.67
CA ASP A 113 -18.60 7.21 -9.42
C ASP A 113 -17.23 6.80 -10.00
N THR A 114 -16.53 7.72 -10.68
CA THR A 114 -15.20 7.46 -11.24
C THR A 114 -14.11 7.62 -10.18
N MET A 115 -13.18 6.66 -10.17
CA MET A 115 -11.92 6.78 -9.46
C MET A 115 -10.95 7.64 -10.28
N ASP A 116 -10.35 8.63 -9.64
CA ASP A 116 -9.22 9.40 -10.15
C ASP A 116 -7.96 9.02 -9.35
N TRP A 117 -6.77 9.22 -9.93
CA TRP A 117 -5.49 8.99 -9.25
C TRP A 117 -4.36 9.85 -9.81
N ASN A 118 -3.24 9.94 -9.08
CA ASN A 118 -2.02 10.59 -9.56
C ASN A 118 -1.27 9.67 -10.54
N GLU A 119 -1.66 9.71 -11.81
CA GLU A 119 -1.22 8.77 -12.86
C GLU A 119 0.29 8.52 -12.91
N ALA A 120 1.12 9.56 -12.96
CA ALA A 120 2.57 9.43 -13.11
C ALA A 120 3.22 8.70 -11.92
N ASP A 121 2.92 9.16 -10.70
CA ASP A 121 3.45 8.59 -9.46
C ASP A 121 2.94 7.16 -9.22
N ALA A 122 1.66 6.90 -9.49
CA ALA A 122 1.06 5.59 -9.31
C ALA A 122 1.65 4.56 -10.29
N LEU A 123 1.93 4.99 -11.53
CA LEU A 123 2.61 4.18 -12.53
C LEU A 123 4.06 3.90 -12.13
N GLU A 124 4.84 4.93 -11.79
CA GLU A 124 6.25 4.76 -11.36
C GLU A 124 6.34 3.82 -10.14
N PHE A 125 5.48 4.03 -9.15
CA PHE A 125 5.46 3.17 -7.98
C PHE A 125 5.06 1.74 -8.32
N GLY A 126 4.07 1.56 -9.20
CA GLY A 126 3.60 0.27 -9.68
C GLY A 126 4.70 -0.53 -10.39
N GLU A 127 5.44 0.10 -11.31
CA GLU A 127 6.54 -0.53 -12.05
C GLU A 127 7.61 -1.09 -11.10
N ARG A 128 7.93 -0.35 -10.04
CA ARG A 128 8.91 -0.76 -9.02
C ARG A 128 8.48 -1.99 -8.24
N LEU A 129 7.18 -2.29 -8.13
CA LEU A 129 6.70 -3.48 -7.42
C LEU A 129 7.23 -4.77 -8.05
N SER A 130 7.43 -4.80 -9.37
CA SER A 130 7.96 -5.96 -10.09
C SER A 130 9.40 -6.28 -9.66
N ASP A 131 10.20 -5.27 -9.35
CA ASP A 131 11.56 -5.45 -8.82
C ASP A 131 11.56 -5.76 -7.33
N LEU A 132 10.66 -5.14 -6.55
CA LEU A 132 10.52 -5.42 -5.12
C LEU A 132 10.04 -6.85 -4.83
N ALA A 133 9.23 -7.42 -5.73
CA ALA A 133 8.78 -8.80 -5.68
C ALA A 133 9.96 -9.80 -5.74
N LYS A 134 11.04 -9.45 -6.45
CA LYS A 134 12.24 -10.30 -6.57
C LYS A 134 13.04 -10.37 -5.26
N ILE A 135 12.89 -9.37 -4.38
CA ILE A 135 13.63 -9.28 -3.12
C ILE A 135 13.02 -10.22 -2.07
N ARG A 136 11.70 -10.14 -1.85
CA ARG A 136 10.96 -10.93 -0.85
C ARG A 136 9.53 -11.20 -1.29
N LYS A 137 8.94 -12.29 -0.77
CA LYS A 137 7.57 -12.72 -1.07
C LYS A 137 6.49 -11.81 -0.48
N VAL A 138 6.82 -11.07 0.58
CA VAL A 138 5.87 -10.22 1.28
C VAL A 138 6.35 -8.79 1.19
N MET A 139 5.44 -7.86 0.95
CA MET A 139 5.68 -6.43 1.04
C MET A 139 4.58 -5.77 1.86
N TYR A 140 4.97 -4.79 2.69
CA TYR A 140 4.04 -4.04 3.50
C TYR A 140 3.84 -2.63 2.95
N PHE A 141 2.65 -2.10 3.19
CA PHE A 141 2.21 -0.77 2.78
C PHE A 141 1.61 -0.05 3.97
N LEU A 142 1.81 1.26 4.04
CA LEU A 142 0.99 2.14 4.85
C LEU A 142 -0.07 2.76 3.95
N ILE A 143 -1.34 2.55 4.30
CA ILE A 143 -2.45 3.23 3.65
C ILE A 143 -2.99 4.31 4.58
N THR A 144 -2.99 5.55 4.12
CA THR A 144 -3.59 6.70 4.80
C THR A 144 -4.98 6.92 4.25
N PHE A 145 -5.98 6.94 5.13
CA PHE A 145 -7.38 7.19 4.80
C PHE A 145 -7.71 8.66 5.02
N GLY A 146 -8.39 9.27 4.04
CA GLY A 146 -8.97 10.60 4.17
C GLY A 146 -10.11 10.60 5.19
N GLU A 147 -10.59 11.80 5.54
CA GLU A 147 -11.69 11.95 6.50
C GLU A 147 -12.93 11.16 6.07
N GLY A 148 -13.53 10.44 7.02
CA GLY A 148 -14.74 9.65 6.81
C GLY A 148 -14.53 8.28 6.13
N LEU A 149 -13.30 7.96 5.69
CA LEU A 149 -12.99 6.64 5.14
C LEU A 149 -12.38 5.71 6.19
N GLU A 150 -12.78 4.45 6.11
CA GLU A 150 -12.24 3.36 6.92
C GLU A 150 -11.66 2.25 6.03
N PRO A 151 -10.84 1.33 6.58
CA PRO A 151 -10.35 0.17 5.84
C PRO A 151 -11.44 -0.66 5.16
N ALA A 152 -12.66 -0.68 5.71
CA ALA A 152 -13.79 -1.41 5.14
C ALA A 152 -14.32 -0.78 3.83
N ASP A 153 -14.05 0.50 3.59
CA ASP A 153 -14.49 1.21 2.39
C ASP A 153 -13.50 1.06 1.21
N LEU A 154 -12.36 0.38 1.42
CA LEU A 154 -11.30 0.22 0.43
C LEU A 154 -11.20 -1.23 -0.06
N LYS A 155 -11.19 -1.40 -1.38
CA LYS A 155 -10.75 -2.62 -2.05
C LYS A 155 -9.54 -2.26 -2.91
N ALA A 156 -8.39 -2.85 -2.62
CA ALA A 156 -7.16 -2.57 -3.33
C ALA A 156 -6.46 -3.86 -3.75
N SER A 157 -6.05 -3.92 -5.02
CA SER A 157 -5.18 -4.96 -5.54
C SER A 157 -4.22 -4.38 -6.58
N VAL A 158 -3.14 -5.12 -6.84
CA VAL A 158 -2.21 -4.82 -7.93
C VAL A 158 -2.36 -5.90 -8.99
N VAL A 159 -2.51 -5.48 -10.24
CA VAL A 159 -2.62 -6.37 -11.39
C VAL A 159 -1.27 -6.42 -12.10
N PHE A 160 -0.78 -7.63 -12.34
CA PHE A 160 0.43 -7.90 -13.10
C PHE A 160 0.12 -8.78 -14.31
N ASN A 161 0.74 -8.50 -15.45
CA ASN A 161 0.83 -9.45 -16.55
C ASN A 161 1.93 -10.48 -16.26
N GLN A 162 1.67 -11.73 -16.60
CA GLN A 162 2.67 -12.80 -16.55
C GLN A 162 3.51 -12.80 -17.83
N LEU A 163 4.81 -12.56 -17.66
CA LEU A 163 5.83 -12.81 -18.69
C LEU A 163 6.31 -14.28 -18.66
#